data_AF-A0A6F8ZC30-F1
#
_entry.id   AF-A0A6F8ZC30-F1
#
_cell.length_a   1.000
_cell.length_b   1.000
_cell.length_c   1.000
_cell.angle_alpha   90.00
_cell.angle_beta   90.00
_cell.angle_gamma   90.00
#
_symmetry.space_group_name_H-M   'P 1'
#
loop_
_entity.id
_entity.type
_entity.pdbx_description
1 polymer ?
#
loop_
_entity_poly.entity_id
_entity_poly.type
_entity_poly.pdbx_seq_one_letter_code
_entity_poly.pdbx_strand_id
1 'polypeptide(L)'
;MDIDGYLSAHARIRVLLNRLMEALEAAAGVTTLEVYLADIHREMIEHFDHEEAHGFPAARSHGWAGGSVVHEFDYHHHLIRRLMEDARASLHTAPERVLPLAEELRRRVHEHFETEETALFPIIEVARR
;
A
#
# COMPACT_ATOMS: atom_id res chain seq x y z
N MET A 1 -13.81 6.46 -5.49
CA MET A 1 -13.82 5.08 -4.99
C MET A 1 -14.82 4.98 -3.85
N ASP A 2 -15.67 3.96 -3.87
CA ASP A 2 -16.45 3.52 -2.70
C ASP A 2 -15.67 2.44 -1.92
N ILE A 3 -16.24 1.95 -0.81
CA ILE A 3 -15.60 0.90 0.01
C ILE A 3 -15.29 -0.35 -0.82
N ASP A 4 -16.20 -0.76 -1.71
CA ASP A 4 -15.97 -1.90 -2.61
C ASP A 4 -14.78 -1.66 -3.55
N GLY A 5 -14.63 -0.43 -4.04
CA GLY A 5 -13.46 -0.01 -4.81
C GLY A 5 -12.16 -0.07 -4.01
N TYR A 6 -12.15 0.35 -2.75
CA TYR A 6 -10.98 0.27 -1.87
C TYR A 6 -10.57 -1.18 -1.60
N LEU A 7 -11.54 -2.03 -1.22
CA LEU A 7 -11.31 -3.46 -1.00
C LEU A 7 -10.82 -4.16 -2.28
N SER A 8 -11.33 -3.73 -3.44
CA SER A 8 -10.85 -4.22 -4.73
C SER A 8 -9.39 -3.79 -5.01
N ALA A 9 -9.00 -2.57 -4.65
CA ALA A 9 -7.62 -2.11 -4.74
C ALA A 9 -6.71 -2.94 -3.81
N HIS A 10 -7.10 -3.14 -2.56
CA HIS A 10 -6.36 -3.99 -1.61
C HIS A 10 -6.15 -5.40 -2.15
N ALA A 11 -7.18 -6.01 -2.73
CA ALA A 11 -7.09 -7.34 -3.33
C ALA A 11 -6.11 -7.38 -4.51
N ARG A 12 -6.14 -6.39 -5.42
CA ARG A 12 -5.18 -6.30 -6.53
C ARG A 12 -3.74 -6.16 -6.04
N ILE A 13 -3.52 -5.27 -5.07
CA ILE A 13 -2.19 -5.03 -4.50
C ILE A 13 -1.66 -6.28 -3.80
N ARG A 14 -2.49 -6.98 -3.01
CA ARG A 14 -2.13 -8.27 -2.38
C ARG A 14 -1.70 -9.31 -3.42
N VAL A 15 -2.41 -9.41 -4.55
CA VAL A 15 -2.04 -10.31 -5.66
C VAL A 15 -0.69 -9.92 -6.26
N LEU A 16 -0.46 -8.64 -6.52
CA LEU A 16 0.81 -8.16 -7.09
C LEU A 16 1.99 -8.41 -6.14
N LEU A 17 1.82 -8.17 -4.84
CA LEU A 17 2.83 -8.47 -3.82
C LEU A 17 3.15 -9.96 -3.76
N ASN A 18 2.14 -10.84 -3.79
CA ASN A 18 2.38 -12.28 -3.83
C ASN A 18 3.14 -12.71 -5.09
N ARG A 19 2.78 -12.16 -6.26
CA ARG A 19 3.49 -12.43 -7.53
C ARG A 19 4.94 -11.95 -7.51
N LEU A 20 5.21 -10.81 -6.88
CA LEU A 20 6.58 -10.33 -6.65
C LEU A 20 7.37 -11.34 -5.79
N MET A 21 6.79 -11.83 -4.70
CA MET A 21 7.43 -12.81 -3.82
C MET A 21 7.72 -14.12 -4.55
N GLU A 22 6.74 -14.66 -5.28
CA GLU A 22 6.91 -15.87 -6.09
C GLU A 22 8.02 -15.69 -7.15
N ALA A 23 8.10 -14.52 -7.78
CA ALA A 23 9.15 -14.20 -8.75
C ALA A 23 10.54 -14.13 -8.09
N LEU A 24 10.65 -13.56 -6.88
CA LEU A 24 11.90 -13.52 -6.13
C LEU A 24 12.36 -14.93 -5.71
N GLU A 25 11.44 -15.77 -5.23
CA GLU A 25 11.72 -17.17 -4.88
C GLU A 25 12.16 -18.00 -6.09
N ALA A 26 11.57 -17.74 -7.26
CA ALA A 26 11.96 -18.36 -8.53
C ALA A 26 13.24 -17.77 -9.16
N ALA A 27 13.92 -16.83 -8.47
CA ALA A 27 15.08 -16.10 -8.98
C ALA A 27 14.82 -15.47 -10.36
N ALA A 28 13.64 -14.88 -10.55
CA ALA A 28 13.27 -14.21 -11.78
C ALA A 28 14.26 -13.09 -12.13
N GLY A 29 14.42 -12.85 -13.44
CA GLY A 29 15.30 -11.79 -13.92
C GLY A 29 14.84 -10.40 -13.52
N VAL A 30 15.78 -9.46 -13.47
CA VAL A 30 15.55 -8.07 -13.03
C VAL A 30 14.38 -7.41 -13.75
N THR A 31 14.25 -7.60 -15.07
CA THR A 31 13.14 -7.04 -15.86
C THR A 31 11.77 -7.47 -15.36
N THR A 32 11.60 -8.74 -14.95
CA THR A 32 10.33 -9.23 -14.39
C THR A 32 10.05 -8.57 -13.04
N LEU A 33 11.08 -8.44 -12.20
CA LEU A 33 10.95 -7.80 -10.89
C LEU A 33 10.63 -6.30 -11.01
N GLU A 34 11.21 -5.61 -11.99
CA GLU A 34 10.91 -4.20 -12.30
C GLU A 34 9.44 -4.00 -12.68
N VAL A 35 8.87 -4.90 -13.49
CA VAL A 35 7.46 -4.84 -13.88
C VAL A 35 6.56 -4.96 -12.64
N TYR A 36 6.81 -5.95 -11.78
CA TYR A 36 6.01 -6.11 -10.56
C TYR A 36 6.13 -4.92 -9.61
N LEU A 37 7.34 -4.43 -9.36
CA LEU A 37 7.54 -3.25 -8.50
C LEU A 37 6.90 -1.99 -9.10
N ALA A 38 6.92 -1.82 -10.43
CA ALA A 38 6.26 -0.71 -11.10
C ALA A 38 4.72 -0.80 -11.00
N ASP A 39 4.15 -1.99 -11.19
CA ASP A 39 2.71 -2.22 -11.06
C ASP A 39 2.23 -2.00 -9.62
N ILE A 40 2.97 -2.53 -8.62
CA ILE A 40 2.68 -2.28 -7.19
C ILE A 40 2.74 -0.78 -6.91
N HIS A 41 3.80 -0.10 -7.35
CA HIS A 41 3.96 1.33 -7.15
C HIS A 41 2.81 2.14 -7.74
N ARG A 42 2.37 1.81 -8.96
CA ARG A 42 1.22 2.49 -9.58
C ARG A 42 -0.06 2.31 -8.75
N GLU A 43 -0.42 1.07 -8.41
CA GLU A 43 -1.66 0.80 -7.66
C GLU A 43 -1.63 1.41 -6.25
N MET A 44 -0.48 1.36 -5.55
CA MET A 44 -0.33 1.96 -4.22
C MET A 44 -0.46 3.48 -4.26
N ILE A 45 0.17 4.15 -5.23
CA ILE A 45 0.06 5.61 -5.34
C ILE A 45 -1.37 6.04 -5.67
N GLU A 46 -2.04 5.35 -6.60
CA GLU A 46 -3.44 5.62 -6.91
C GLU A 46 -4.36 5.43 -5.69
N HIS A 47 -4.12 4.37 -4.91
CA HIS A 47 -4.82 4.10 -3.65
C HIS A 47 -4.62 5.24 -2.65
N PHE A 48 -3.36 5.58 -2.34
CA PHE A 48 -3.03 6.65 -1.40
C PHE A 48 -3.59 8.01 -1.82
N ASP A 49 -3.42 8.39 -3.09
CA ASP A 49 -3.92 9.67 -3.60
C ASP A 49 -5.45 9.76 -3.44
N HIS A 50 -6.16 8.66 -3.66
CA HIS A 50 -7.60 8.62 -3.51
C HIS A 50 -8.02 8.70 -2.03
N GLU A 51 -7.28 8.11 -1.10
CA GLU A 51 -7.51 8.25 0.36
C GLU A 51 -7.23 9.65 0.88
N GLU A 52 -6.08 10.20 0.50
CA GLU A 52 -5.65 11.54 0.90
C GLU A 52 -6.63 12.60 0.36
N ALA A 53 -7.12 12.44 -0.88
CA ALA A 53 -8.04 13.36 -1.51
C ALA A 53 -9.51 13.21 -1.07
N HIS A 54 -9.95 12.00 -0.70
CA HIS A 54 -11.36 11.72 -0.48
C HIS A 54 -11.66 10.97 0.81
N GLY A 55 -10.90 9.93 1.13
CA GLY A 55 -11.12 9.08 2.31
C GLY A 55 -10.93 9.84 3.63
N PHE A 56 -9.75 10.40 3.86
CA PHE A 56 -9.43 11.11 5.10
C PHE A 56 -10.28 12.38 5.30
N PRO A 57 -10.56 13.20 4.27
CA PRO A 57 -11.51 14.30 4.42
C PRO A 57 -12.91 13.87 4.86
N ALA A 58 -13.46 12.78 4.28
CA ALA A 58 -14.80 12.28 4.63
C ALA A 58 -14.86 11.72 6.05
N ALA A 59 -13.81 11.03 6.49
CA ALA A 59 -13.72 10.54 7.87
C ALA A 59 -13.63 11.71 8.87
N ARG A 60 -12.83 12.75 8.57
CA ARG A 60 -12.71 13.95 9.41
C ARG A 60 -14.04 14.71 9.57
N SER A 61 -14.86 14.80 8.54
CA SER A 61 -16.15 15.52 8.63
C SER A 61 -17.17 14.82 9.53
N HIS A 62 -16.97 13.54 9.89
CA HIS A 62 -17.89 12.74 10.70
C HIS A 62 -17.38 12.51 12.13
N GLY A 63 -16.63 13.47 12.66
CA GLY A 63 -16.23 13.45 14.07
C GLY A 63 -15.10 12.47 14.38
N TRP A 64 -14.45 11.91 13.36
CA TRP A 64 -13.16 11.25 13.55
C TRP A 64 -12.15 12.30 14.00
N ALA A 65 -11.95 12.40 15.31
CA ALA A 65 -10.94 13.22 15.96
C ALA A 65 -9.54 12.61 15.74
N GLY A 66 -9.21 12.32 14.48
CA GLY A 66 -8.09 11.51 14.02
C GLY A 66 -6.75 12.22 14.06
N GLY A 67 -6.52 13.10 15.04
CA GLY A 67 -5.23 13.77 15.20
C GLY A 67 -4.08 12.76 15.24
N SER A 68 -4.18 11.67 16.01
CA SER A 68 -3.11 10.64 16.03
C SER A 68 -3.18 9.66 14.87
N VAL A 69 -4.39 9.30 14.40
CA VAL A 69 -4.59 8.22 13.44
C VAL A 69 -4.35 8.67 11.99
N VAL A 70 -4.67 9.91 11.62
CA VAL A 70 -4.29 10.45 10.30
C VAL A 70 -2.77 10.53 10.16
N HIS A 71 -2.05 10.92 11.23
CA HIS A 71 -0.59 10.90 11.22
C HIS A 71 -0.02 9.47 11.11
N GLU A 72 -0.74 8.47 11.61
CA GLU A 72 -0.38 7.06 11.45
C GLU A 72 -0.54 6.60 9.99
N PHE A 73 -1.63 6.99 9.31
CA PHE A 73 -1.81 6.70 7.89
C PHE A 73 -0.78 7.42 7.01
N ASP A 74 -0.55 8.72 7.23
CA ASP A 74 0.48 9.47 6.51
C ASP A 74 1.87 8.83 6.69
N TYR A 75 2.18 8.37 7.92
CA TYR A 75 3.40 7.64 8.20
C TYR A 75 3.48 6.32 7.44
N HIS A 76 2.40 5.53 7.40
CA HIS A 76 2.35 4.29 6.62
C HIS A 76 2.55 4.55 5.12
N HIS A 77 1.90 5.56 4.55
CA HIS A 77 2.05 5.92 3.14
C HIS A 77 3.51 6.27 2.82
N HIS A 78 4.14 7.12 3.65
CA HIS A 78 5.53 7.49 3.47
C HIS A 78 6.48 6.31 3.57
N LEU A 79 6.30 5.44 4.58
CA LEU A 79 7.13 4.26 4.76
C LEU A 79 7.02 3.30 3.57
N ILE A 80 5.80 3.03 3.11
CA ILE A 80 5.55 2.14 1.97
C ILE A 80 6.14 2.73 0.68
N ARG A 81 5.97 4.04 0.42
CA ARG A 81 6.61 4.73 -0.72
C ARG A 81 8.13 4.53 -0.70
N ARG A 82 8.77 4.74 0.46
CA ARG A 82 10.22 4.57 0.63
C ARG A 82 10.67 3.13 0.39
N LEU A 83 9.94 2.14 0.90
CA LEU A 83 10.26 0.73 0.69
C LEU A 83 10.19 0.34 -0.80
N MET A 84 9.20 0.83 -1.55
CA MET A 84 9.10 0.60 -2.99
C MET A 84 10.26 1.24 -3.76
N GLU A 85 10.64 2.47 -3.41
CA GLU A 85 11.79 3.18 -3.99
C GLU A 85 13.10 2.42 -3.73
N ASP A 86 13.33 2.02 -2.47
CA ASP A 86 14.54 1.33 -2.04
C ASP A 86 14.64 -0.07 -2.69
N ALA A 87 13.52 -0.80 -2.80
CA ALA A 87 13.47 -2.10 -3.48
C ALA A 87 13.83 -1.96 -4.97
N ARG A 88 13.25 -0.96 -5.64
CA ARG A 88 13.53 -0.70 -7.06
C ARG A 88 14.97 -0.26 -7.31
N ALA A 89 15.52 0.61 -6.47
CA ALA A 89 16.91 1.05 -6.57
C ALA A 89 17.88 -0.13 -6.35
N SER A 90 17.54 -1.04 -5.42
CA SER A 90 18.38 -2.18 -5.07
C SER A 90 18.47 -3.24 -6.16
N LEU A 91 17.53 -3.31 -7.11
CA LEU A 91 17.52 -4.32 -8.18
C LEU A 91 18.83 -4.42 -8.96
N HIS A 92 19.50 -3.29 -9.20
CA HIS A 92 20.74 -3.25 -9.99
C HIS A 92 21.99 -3.05 -9.12
N THR A 93 21.85 -2.43 -7.95
CA THR A 93 23.00 -2.02 -7.12
C THR A 93 23.28 -2.94 -5.93
N ALA A 94 22.25 -3.59 -5.41
CA ALA A 94 22.32 -4.48 -4.25
C ALA A 94 21.19 -5.53 -4.31
N PRO A 95 21.21 -6.46 -5.29
CA PRO A 95 20.09 -7.39 -5.53
C PRO A 95 19.73 -8.24 -4.30
N GLU A 96 20.71 -8.54 -3.44
CA GLU A 96 20.51 -9.26 -2.19
C GLU A 96 19.60 -8.54 -1.18
N ARG A 97 19.42 -7.22 -1.34
CA ARG A 97 18.52 -6.41 -0.50
C ARG A 97 17.07 -6.42 -0.98
N VAL A 98 16.80 -6.86 -2.21
CA VAL A 98 15.46 -6.76 -2.80
C VAL A 98 14.47 -7.64 -2.05
N LEU A 99 14.85 -8.88 -1.71
CA LEU A 99 13.98 -9.80 -0.96
C LEU A 99 13.58 -9.25 0.42
N PRO A 100 14.50 -8.87 1.32
CA PRO A 100 14.10 -8.35 2.63
C PRO A 100 13.31 -7.04 2.54
N LEU A 101 13.57 -6.20 1.53
CA LEU A 101 12.76 -5.00 1.26
C LEU A 101 11.34 -5.35 0.80
N ALA A 102 11.19 -6.35 -0.06
CA ALA A 102 9.89 -6.83 -0.53
C ALA A 102 9.07 -7.50 0.58
N GLU A 103 9.72 -8.24 1.48
CA GLU A 103 9.09 -8.83 2.68
C GLU A 103 8.58 -7.74 3.62
N GLU A 104 9.40 -6.75 3.92
CA GLU A 104 9.01 -5.62 4.75
C GLU A 104 7.89 -4.79 4.09
N LEU A 105 7.99 -4.53 2.78
CA LEU A 105 6.94 -3.87 2.01
C LEU A 105 5.60 -4.63 2.13
N ARG A 106 5.62 -5.94 1.91
CA ARG A 106 4.41 -6.78 2.01
C ARG A 106 3.80 -6.72 3.41
N ARG A 107 4.62 -6.80 4.45
CA ARG A 107 4.17 -6.70 5.84
C ARG A 107 3.53 -5.33 6.13
N ARG A 108 4.18 -4.23 5.72
CA ARG A 108 3.66 -2.87 5.94
C ARG A 108 2.37 -2.58 5.20
N VAL A 109 2.27 -3.04 3.95
CA VAL A 109 1.02 -2.93 3.18
C VAL A 109 -0.10 -3.73 3.84
N HIS A 110 0.19 -4.92 4.37
CA HIS A 110 -0.80 -5.70 5.08
C HIS A 110 -1.30 -5.00 6.36
N GLU A 111 -0.39 -4.52 7.20
CA GLU A 111 -0.72 -3.76 8.43
C GLU A 111 -1.55 -2.51 8.14
N HIS A 112 -1.16 -1.77 7.09
CA HIS A 112 -1.87 -0.60 6.62
C HIS A 112 -3.31 -0.95 6.20
N PHE A 113 -3.49 -1.95 5.32
CA PHE A 113 -4.83 -2.37 4.89
C PHE A 113 -5.70 -2.88 6.05
N GLU A 114 -5.13 -3.64 6.99
CA GLU A 114 -5.89 -4.08 8.17
C GLU A 114 -6.36 -2.89 9.01
N THR A 115 -5.50 -1.88 9.17
CA THR A 115 -5.85 -0.66 9.92
C THR A 115 -6.96 0.12 9.20
N GLU A 116 -6.92 0.22 7.87
CA GLU A 116 -7.96 0.88 7.09
C GLU A 116 -9.29 0.14 7.16
N GLU A 117 -9.26 -1.16 6.90
CA GLU A 117 -10.46 -2.01 6.88
C GLU A 117 -11.14 -2.06 8.26
N THR A 118 -10.37 -2.00 9.35
CA THR A 118 -10.92 -2.09 10.72
C THR A 118 -11.25 -0.74 11.36
N ALA A 119 -10.50 0.33 11.04
CA ALA A 119 -10.65 1.63 11.70
C ALA A 119 -11.23 2.71 10.78
N LEU A 120 -10.79 2.78 9.52
CA LEU A 120 -11.14 3.88 8.61
C LEU A 120 -12.44 3.60 7.84
N PHE A 121 -12.56 2.43 7.21
CA PHE A 121 -13.68 2.10 6.33
C PHE A 121 -15.03 2.09 7.04
N PRO A 122 -15.19 1.60 8.29
CA PRO A 122 -16.45 1.70 9.00
C PRO A 122 -16.90 3.16 9.20
N ILE A 123 -15.96 4.08 9.42
CA ILE A 123 -16.24 5.51 9.57
C ILE A 123 -16.68 6.10 8.23
N ILE A 124 -15.95 5.79 7.15
CA ILE A 124 -16.30 6.23 5.80
C ILE A 124 -17.67 5.69 5.38
N GLU A 125 -18.04 4.47 5.75
CA GLU A 125 -19.34 3.90 5.45
C GLU A 125 -20.48 4.66 6.14
N VAL A 126 -20.31 4.96 7.44
CA VAL A 126 -21.27 5.79 8.20
C VAL A 126 -21.37 7.20 7.61
N ALA A 127 -20.23 7.77 7.19
CA ALA A 127 -20.13 9.11 6.60
C ALA A 127 -20.89 9.30 5.28
N ARG A 128 -21.30 8.20 4.63
CA ARG A 128 -21.96 8.22 3.32
C ARG A 128 -23.47 8.00 3.40
N ARG A 129 -24.01 7.77 4.61
CA ARG A 129 -25.45 7.60 4.88
C ARG A 129 -26.08 8.92 5.30
#